data_AF-A0A522X6R9-F1
#
_entry.id   AF-A0A522X6R9-F1
#
_cell.length_a   1.000
_cell.length_b   1.000
_cell.length_c   1.000
_cell.angle_alpha   90.00
_cell.angle_beta   90.00
_cell.angle_gamma   90.00
#
_symmetry.space_group_name_H-M   'P 1'
#
loop_
_entity.id
_entity.type
_entity.pdbx_description
1 polymer ?
#
loop_
_entity_poly.entity_id
_entity_poly.type
_entity_poly.pdbx_seq_one_letter_code
_entity_poly.pdbx_strand_id
1 'polypeptide(L)'
;ALSGVLDMSPAYGAFLGGVILGNTAESDVLLKRAQPVKSVLLMVFFLSIGLLLDFKFIWRNLGSVLLLLAMVTVFKTALNVMALRLVRQDWPSAFLAGVALAQIGEFSFLLAETGKAAHLISAQETKLVVAVTVLSLVLSPFWLFTMRRMHRVAMVHVGSFRELMARLYGEDAEAMARVARRTRLLSRRIARKGME
;
A
#
# COMPACT_ATOMS: atom_id res chain seq x y z
N ALA A 1 -23.99 -2.87 -14.32
CA ALA A 1 -23.13 -3.93 -13.74
C ALA A 1 -24.01 -4.86 -12.92
N LEU A 2 -23.74 -6.18 -12.88
CA LEU A 2 -24.52 -7.15 -12.09
C LEU A 2 -24.64 -6.75 -10.61
N SER A 3 -23.66 -6.03 -10.05
CA SER A 3 -23.72 -5.49 -8.69
C SER A 3 -24.90 -4.53 -8.45
N GLY A 4 -25.29 -3.74 -9.45
CA GLY A 4 -26.42 -2.83 -9.34
C GLY A 4 -27.78 -3.52 -9.42
N VAL A 5 -27.83 -4.78 -9.87
CA VAL A 5 -29.05 -5.62 -9.82
C VAL A 5 -29.19 -6.27 -8.43
N LEU A 6 -28.09 -6.37 -7.69
CA LEU A 6 -28.03 -6.98 -6.35
C LEU A 6 -27.98 -5.93 -5.22
N ASP A 7 -28.26 -4.65 -5.51
CA ASP A 7 -28.11 -3.52 -4.58
C ASP A 7 -26.74 -3.41 -3.88
N MET A 8 -25.69 -3.95 -4.51
CA MET A 8 -24.34 -3.88 -3.99
C MET A 8 -23.60 -2.67 -4.56
N SER A 9 -22.74 -2.06 -3.75
CA SER A 9 -21.95 -0.91 -4.21
C SER A 9 -21.08 -1.31 -5.42
N PRO A 10 -20.92 -0.43 -6.43
CA PRO A 10 -20.08 -0.70 -7.59
C PRO A 10 -18.64 -1.09 -7.21
N ALA A 11 -18.11 -0.50 -6.13
CA ALA A 11 -16.77 -0.79 -5.63
C ALA A 11 -16.64 -2.22 -5.10
N TYR A 12 -17.68 -2.75 -4.42
CA TYR A 12 -17.70 -4.13 -3.95
C TYR A 12 -17.75 -5.12 -5.12
N GLY A 13 -18.56 -4.83 -6.14
CA GLY A 13 -18.61 -5.65 -7.36
C GLY A 13 -17.27 -5.69 -8.09
N ALA A 14 -16.58 -4.56 -8.21
CA ALA A 14 -15.25 -4.48 -8.80
C ALA A 14 -14.21 -5.26 -7.98
N PHE A 15 -14.27 -5.19 -6.65
CA PHE A 15 -13.40 -5.95 -5.76
C PHE A 15 -13.59 -7.47 -5.92
N LEU A 16 -14.84 -7.95 -5.89
CA LEU A 16 -15.14 -9.37 -6.10
C LEU A 16 -14.70 -9.85 -7.48
N GLY A 17 -14.97 -9.06 -8.53
CA GLY A 17 -14.49 -9.36 -9.88
C GLY A 17 -12.96 -9.50 -9.92
N GLY A 18 -12.24 -8.62 -9.23
CA GLY A 18 -10.79 -8.69 -9.07
C GLY A 18 -10.30 -9.95 -8.34
N VAL A 19 -10.96 -10.34 -7.23
CA VAL A 19 -10.60 -11.55 -6.48
C VAL A 19 -10.83 -12.81 -7.31
N ILE A 20 -11.97 -12.91 -8.01
CA ILE A 20 -12.28 -14.04 -8.87
C ILE A 20 -11.26 -14.14 -10.02
N LEU A 21 -10.98 -13.01 -10.68
CA LEU A 21 -10.02 -12.96 -11.80
C LEU A 21 -8.58 -13.26 -11.33
N GLY A 22 -8.22 -12.79 -10.14
CA GLY A 22 -6.92 -13.00 -9.51
C GLY A 22 -6.65 -14.46 -9.13
N ASN A 23 -7.70 -15.28 -8.94
CA ASN A 23 -7.57 -16.70 -8.64
C ASN A 23 -7.43 -17.59 -9.90
N THR A 24 -7.36 -17.00 -11.09
CA THR A 24 -7.19 -17.76 -12.35
C THR A 24 -5.71 -17.96 -12.69
N ALA A 25 -5.40 -19.01 -13.45
CA ALA A 25 -4.05 -19.30 -13.91
C ALA A 25 -3.45 -18.19 -14.79
N GLU A 26 -4.31 -17.42 -15.46
CA GLU A 26 -3.92 -16.32 -16.37
C GLU A 26 -3.95 -14.94 -15.69
N SER A 27 -4.05 -14.88 -14.36
CA SER A 27 -4.17 -13.64 -13.59
C SER A 27 -3.07 -12.63 -13.89
N ASP A 28 -1.82 -13.08 -14.06
CA ASP A 28 -0.68 -12.22 -14.41
C ASP A 28 -0.81 -11.59 -15.79
N VAL A 29 -1.28 -12.34 -16.78
CA VAL A 29 -1.49 -11.85 -18.15
C VAL A 29 -2.63 -10.84 -18.15
N LEU A 30 -3.72 -11.14 -17.45
CA LEU A 30 -4.88 -10.26 -17.31
C LEU A 30 -4.51 -8.97 -16.57
N LEU A 31 -3.69 -9.05 -15.51
CA LEU A 31 -3.19 -7.87 -14.81
C LEU A 31 -2.38 -6.97 -15.74
N LYS A 32 -1.44 -7.54 -16.52
CA LYS A 32 -0.64 -6.78 -17.50
C LYS A 32 -1.51 -6.10 -18.55
N ARG A 33 -2.58 -6.76 -19.00
CA ARG A 33 -3.54 -6.18 -19.96
C ARG A 33 -4.42 -5.09 -19.34
N ALA A 34 -4.73 -5.17 -18.04
CA ALA A 34 -5.52 -4.19 -17.33
C ALA A 34 -4.71 -2.95 -16.88
N GLN A 35 -3.39 -3.03 -16.79
CA GLN A 35 -2.51 -1.91 -16.37
C GLN A 35 -2.75 -0.59 -17.12
N PRO A 36 -2.87 -0.56 -18.46
CA PRO A 36 -3.15 0.68 -19.19
C PRO A 36 -4.50 1.29 -18.81
N VAL A 37 -5.53 0.46 -18.72
CA VAL A 37 -6.89 0.90 -18.33
C VAL A 37 -6.87 1.46 -16.90
N LYS A 38 -6.24 0.75 -15.96
CA LYS A 38 -6.03 1.22 -14.59
C LYS A 38 -5.34 2.58 -14.56
N SER A 39 -4.32 2.77 -15.38
CA SER A 39 -3.55 4.02 -15.43
C SER A 39 -4.40 5.20 -15.91
N VAL A 40 -5.22 5.00 -16.95
CA VAL A 40 -6.16 6.01 -17.45
C VAL A 40 -7.25 6.31 -16.40
N LEU A 41 -7.82 5.28 -15.77
CA LEU A 41 -8.84 5.47 -14.73
C LEU A 41 -8.30 6.23 -13.52
N LEU A 42 -7.07 5.93 -13.08
CA LEU A 42 -6.40 6.69 -12.03
C LEU A 42 -6.17 8.15 -12.45
N MET A 43 -5.73 8.39 -13.68
CA MET A 43 -5.54 9.76 -14.19
C MET A 43 -6.86 10.55 -14.15
N VAL A 44 -7.95 9.96 -14.64
CA VAL A 44 -9.29 10.58 -14.61
C VAL A 44 -9.75 10.80 -13.17
N PHE A 45 -9.56 9.82 -12.29
CA PHE A 45 -9.93 9.93 -10.89
C PHE A 45 -9.21 11.09 -10.18
N PHE A 46 -7.89 11.19 -10.34
CA PHE A 46 -7.11 12.29 -9.76
C PHE A 46 -7.46 13.66 -10.37
N LEU A 47 -7.74 13.71 -11.68
CA LEU A 47 -8.22 14.92 -12.32
C LEU A 47 -9.57 15.36 -11.73
N SER A 48 -10.53 14.44 -11.60
CA SER A 48 -11.83 14.72 -11.01
C SER A 48 -11.72 15.20 -9.58
N ILE A 49 -10.90 14.56 -8.74
CA ILE A 49 -10.67 15.05 -7.37
C ILE A 49 -10.10 16.47 -7.37
N GLY A 50 -9.15 16.76 -8.26
CA GLY A 50 -8.59 18.10 -8.41
C GLY A 50 -9.65 19.15 -8.73
N LEU A 51 -10.66 18.80 -9.53
CA LEU A 51 -11.78 19.68 -9.88
C LEU A 51 -12.80 19.83 -8.74
N LEU A 52 -12.95 18.82 -7.88
CA LEU A 52 -13.81 18.89 -6.69
C LEU A 52 -13.21 19.77 -5.58
N LEU A 53 -11.91 20.07 -5.64
CA LEU A 53 -11.21 20.84 -4.62
C LEU A 53 -11.55 22.34 -4.71
N ASP A 54 -12.18 22.87 -3.66
CA ASP A 54 -12.49 24.30 -3.55
C ASP A 54 -11.38 25.03 -2.76
N PHE A 55 -10.41 25.59 -3.47
CA PHE A 55 -9.30 26.34 -2.86
C PHE A 55 -9.77 27.54 -2.02
N LYS A 56 -10.85 28.23 -2.43
CA LYS A 56 -11.40 29.35 -1.67
C LYS A 56 -11.97 28.88 -0.34
N PHE A 57 -12.64 27.73 -0.33
CA PHE A 57 -13.14 27.11 0.90
C PHE A 57 -12.01 26.73 1.85
N ILE A 58 -10.93 26.13 1.34
CA ILE A 58 -9.75 25.77 2.14
C ILE A 58 -9.17 27.00 2.80
N TRP A 59 -8.95 28.07 2.02
CA TRP A 59 -8.35 29.30 2.54
C TRP A 59 -9.18 29.94 3.65
N ARG A 60 -10.51 29.92 3.51
CA ARG A 60 -11.43 30.47 4.51
C ARG A 60 -11.54 29.62 5.77
N ASN A 61 -11.33 28.30 5.66
CA ASN A 61 -11.49 27.35 6.77
C ASN A 61 -10.16 26.66 7.13
N LEU A 62 -9.04 27.35 6.93
CA LEU A 62 -7.70 26.77 7.02
C LEU A 62 -7.47 26.07 8.36
N GLY A 63 -7.93 26.69 9.46
CA GLY A 63 -7.83 26.14 10.81
C GLY A 63 -8.52 24.79 10.96
N SER A 64 -9.80 24.69 10.55
CA SER A 64 -10.56 23.44 10.63
C SER A 64 -9.99 22.36 9.72
N VAL A 65 -9.55 22.72 8.52
CA VAL A 65 -8.93 21.78 7.56
C VAL A 65 -7.61 21.25 8.10
N LEU A 66 -6.73 22.10 8.62
CA LEU A 66 -5.44 21.68 9.18
C LEU A 66 -5.61 20.85 10.44
N LEU A 67 -6.54 21.22 11.31
CA LEU A 67 -6.83 20.46 12.53
C LEU A 67 -7.33 19.05 12.20
N LEU A 68 -8.28 18.92 11.27
CA LEU A 68 -8.77 17.62 10.84
C LEU A 68 -7.73 16.83 10.07
N LEU A 69 -6.94 17.47 9.22
CA LEU A 69 -5.83 16.82 8.53
C LEU A 69 -4.80 16.28 9.52
N ALA A 70 -4.40 17.07 10.51
CA ALA A 70 -3.48 16.65 11.56
C ALA A 70 -4.07 15.51 12.40
N MET A 71 -5.36 15.62 12.77
CA MET A 71 -6.07 14.56 13.48
C MET A 71 -6.06 13.27 12.65
N VAL A 72 -6.53 13.29 11.40
CA VAL A 72 -6.60 12.06 10.60
C VAL A 72 -5.20 11.55 10.23
N THR A 73 -4.19 12.39 10.07
CA THR A 73 -2.85 11.90 9.71
C THR A 73 -2.10 11.40 10.93
N VAL A 74 -2.03 12.16 12.02
CA VAL A 74 -1.24 11.81 13.22
C VAL A 74 -2.00 10.84 14.12
N PHE A 75 -3.24 11.17 14.49
CA PHE A 75 -4.01 10.37 15.44
C PHE A 75 -4.38 9.01 14.85
N LYS A 76 -4.82 8.95 13.59
CA LYS A 76 -5.10 7.66 12.93
C LYS A 76 -3.83 6.82 12.78
N THR A 77 -2.69 7.44 12.42
CA THR A 77 -1.41 6.71 12.38
C THR A 77 -1.09 6.13 13.76
N ALA A 78 -1.18 6.94 14.81
CA ALA A 78 -0.90 6.50 16.17
C ALA A 78 -1.81 5.34 16.61
N LEU A 79 -3.11 5.43 16.32
CA LEU A 79 -4.07 4.35 16.57
C LEU A 79 -3.71 3.08 15.80
N ASN A 80 -3.37 3.18 14.51
CA ASN A 80 -3.00 2.04 13.69
C ASN A 80 -1.72 1.36 14.23
N VAL A 81 -0.69 2.13 14.57
CA VAL A 81 0.55 1.61 15.16
C VAL A 81 0.27 0.94 16.50
N MET A 82 -0.52 1.58 17.36
CA MET A 82 -0.90 1.02 18.66
C MET A 82 -1.68 -0.30 18.49
N ALA A 83 -2.65 -0.35 17.59
CA ALA A 83 -3.41 -1.56 17.30
C ALA A 83 -2.50 -2.71 16.84
N LEU A 84 -1.56 -2.43 15.93
CA LEU A 84 -0.59 -3.44 15.47
C LEU A 84 0.34 -3.90 16.61
N ARG A 85 0.74 -2.98 17.49
CA ARG A 85 1.54 -3.32 18.69
C ARG A 85 0.77 -4.23 19.65
N LEU A 86 -0.53 -4.03 19.82
CA LEU A 86 -1.38 -4.92 20.64
C LEU A 86 -1.46 -6.34 20.09
N VAL A 87 -1.38 -6.50 18.76
CA VAL A 87 -1.29 -7.80 18.07
C VAL A 87 0.16 -8.34 18.07
N ARG A 88 1.06 -7.75 18.85
CA ARG A 88 2.47 -8.15 19.03
C ARG A 88 3.34 -8.04 17.78
N GLN A 89 3.01 -7.15 16.84
CA GLN A 89 3.93 -6.80 15.74
C GLN A 89 5.14 -6.03 16.25
N ASP A 90 6.32 -6.29 15.66
CA ASP A 90 7.56 -5.59 15.98
C ASP A 90 7.45 -4.09 15.70
N TRP A 91 8.13 -3.25 16.48
CA TRP A 91 8.06 -1.79 16.35
C TRP A 91 8.30 -1.27 14.91
N PRO A 92 9.33 -1.72 14.18
CA PRO A 92 9.56 -1.26 12.82
C PRO A 92 8.42 -1.64 11.87
N SER A 93 7.90 -2.86 12.00
CA SER A 93 6.81 -3.39 11.17
C SER A 93 5.48 -2.72 11.49
N ALA A 94 5.17 -2.54 12.77
CA ALA A 94 3.98 -1.86 13.25
C ALA A 94 3.95 -0.39 12.81
N PHE A 95 5.09 0.30 12.88
CA PHE A 95 5.20 1.68 12.40
C PHE A 95 5.00 1.78 10.89
N LEU A 96 5.69 0.93 10.11
CA LEU A 96 5.58 0.89 8.64
C LEU A 96 4.14 0.63 8.19
N ALA A 97 3.53 -0.44 8.71
CA ALA A 97 2.16 -0.80 8.36
C ALA A 97 1.15 0.24 8.89
N GLY A 98 1.33 0.76 10.10
CA GLY A 98 0.41 1.75 10.67
C GLY A 98 0.38 3.07 9.88
N VAL A 99 1.56 3.50 9.42
CA VAL A 99 1.71 4.65 8.50
C VAL A 99 1.08 4.38 7.13
N ALA A 100 1.30 3.20 6.55
CA ALA A 100 0.70 2.83 5.26
C ALA A 100 -0.83 2.81 5.31
N LEU A 101 -1.42 2.43 6.45
CA LEU A 101 -2.87 2.38 6.68
C LEU A 101 -3.49 3.74 7.05
N ALA A 102 -2.68 4.76 7.37
CA ALA A 102 -3.18 6.03 7.85
C ALA A 102 -3.86 6.86 6.74
N GLN A 103 -3.46 6.66 5.49
CA GLN A 103 -3.99 7.40 4.34
C GLN A 103 -5.52 7.30 4.25
N ILE A 104 -6.16 8.43 3.97
CA ILE A 104 -7.60 8.47 3.70
C ILE A 104 -7.83 7.98 2.27
N GLY A 105 -8.71 7.00 2.13
CA GLY A 105 -9.05 6.42 0.83
C GLY A 105 -10.18 7.16 0.12
N GLU A 106 -10.32 6.84 -1.17
CA GLU A 106 -11.32 7.35 -2.12
C GLU A 106 -12.77 7.10 -1.66
N PHE A 107 -12.98 6.07 -0.84
CA PHE A 107 -14.27 5.74 -0.24
C PHE A 107 -14.85 6.85 0.64
N SER A 108 -14.01 7.76 1.15
CA SER A 108 -14.47 8.90 1.96
C SER A 108 -15.32 9.87 1.13
N PHE A 109 -15.04 9.99 -0.18
CA PHE A 109 -15.86 10.79 -1.10
C PHE A 109 -17.23 10.16 -1.32
N LEU A 110 -17.26 8.84 -1.53
CA LEU A 110 -18.51 8.11 -1.71
C LEU A 110 -19.39 8.21 -0.45
N LEU A 111 -18.78 8.07 0.73
CA LEU A 111 -19.49 8.18 2.00
C LEU A 111 -19.99 9.60 2.26
N ALA A 112 -19.21 10.63 1.91
CA ALA A 112 -19.63 12.01 2.02
C ALA A 112 -20.84 12.32 1.12
N GLU A 113 -20.80 11.93 -0.16
CA GLU A 113 -21.94 12.15 -1.06
C GLU A 113 -23.18 11.35 -0.63
N THR A 114 -22.99 10.12 -0.12
CA THR A 114 -24.10 9.30 0.40
C THR A 114 -24.69 9.93 1.65
N GLY A 115 -23.85 10.42 2.58
CA GLY A 115 -24.29 11.13 3.79
C GLY A 115 -25.04 12.41 3.46
N LYS A 116 -24.59 13.16 2.45
CA LYS A 116 -25.26 14.37 1.97
C LYS A 116 -26.61 14.05 1.33
N ALA A 117 -26.67 13.00 0.50
CA ALA A 117 -27.93 12.53 -0.08
C ALA A 117 -28.93 12.08 1.00
N ALA A 118 -28.43 11.46 2.08
CA ALA A 118 -29.20 11.09 3.26
C ALA A 118 -29.50 12.27 4.21
N HIS A 119 -29.08 13.50 3.88
CA HIS A 119 -29.25 14.70 4.71
C HIS A 119 -28.61 14.61 6.10
N LEU A 120 -27.63 13.71 6.27
CA LEU A 120 -26.87 13.52 7.52
C LEU A 120 -25.72 14.52 7.66
N ILE A 121 -25.20 15.01 6.54
CA ILE A 121 -24.13 16.02 6.52
C ILE A 121 -24.52 17.19 5.61
N SER A 122 -24.07 18.37 6.00
CA SER A 122 -24.22 19.61 5.25
C SER A 122 -23.29 19.67 4.04
N ALA A 123 -23.61 20.56 3.09
CA ALA A 123 -22.74 20.85 1.96
C ALA A 123 -21.36 21.36 2.40
N GLN A 124 -21.29 22.06 3.55
CA GLN A 124 -20.04 22.55 4.12
C GLN A 124 -19.16 21.41 4.65
N GLU A 125 -19.74 20.43 5.35
CA GLU A 125 -19.03 19.24 5.82
C GLU A 125 -18.57 18.37 4.66
N THR A 126 -19.37 18.26 3.60
CA THR A 126 -18.95 17.55 2.37
C THR A 126 -17.68 18.18 1.78
N LYS A 127 -17.64 19.51 1.65
CA LYS A 127 -16.43 20.23 1.19
C LYS A 127 -15.23 20.03 2.12
N LEU A 128 -15.47 19.96 3.43
CA LEU A 128 -14.45 19.71 4.43
C LEU A 128 -13.84 18.31 4.28
N VAL A 129 -14.68 17.27 4.17
CA VAL A 129 -14.24 15.88 3.94
C VAL A 129 -13.46 15.76 2.64
N VAL A 130 -13.96 16.40 1.57
CA VAL A 130 -13.25 16.44 0.28
C VAL A 130 -11.88 17.05 0.46
N ALA A 131 -11.78 18.27 1.00
CA ALA A 131 -10.52 18.98 1.19
C ALA A 131 -9.49 18.18 2.00
N VAL A 132 -9.90 17.64 3.16
CA VAL A 132 -9.02 16.84 4.02
C VAL A 132 -8.56 15.56 3.31
N THR A 133 -9.45 14.90 2.57
CA THR A 133 -9.12 13.69 1.80
C THR A 133 -8.09 14.00 0.72
N VAL A 134 -8.31 15.04 -0.09
CA VAL A 134 -7.36 15.43 -1.16
C VAL A 134 -6.00 15.80 -0.57
N LEU A 135 -5.98 16.65 0.46
CA LEU A 135 -4.75 17.05 1.13
C LEU A 135 -4.02 15.84 1.72
N SER A 136 -4.74 14.88 2.30
CA SER A 136 -4.16 13.63 2.79
C SER A 136 -3.55 12.78 1.67
N LEU A 137 -4.23 12.66 0.52
CA LEU A 137 -3.71 11.94 -0.65
C LEU A 137 -2.43 12.60 -1.19
N VAL A 138 -2.40 13.93 -1.27
CA VAL A 138 -1.22 14.71 -1.72
C VAL A 138 -0.07 14.58 -0.73
N LEU A 139 -0.36 14.53 0.58
CA LEU A 139 0.65 14.43 1.63
C LEU A 139 1.18 12.99 1.79
N SER A 140 0.43 11.98 1.37
CA SER A 140 0.79 10.57 1.48
C SER A 140 2.18 10.21 0.94
N PRO A 141 2.58 10.58 -0.31
CA PRO A 141 3.92 10.26 -0.81
C PRO A 141 5.04 10.86 0.05
N PHE A 142 4.84 12.06 0.62
CA PHE A 142 5.80 12.68 1.54
C PHE A 142 5.88 11.92 2.86
N TRP A 143 4.74 11.46 3.37
CA TRP A 143 4.66 10.66 4.59
C TRP A 143 5.33 9.29 4.40
N LEU A 144 5.12 8.63 3.26
CA LEU A 144 5.79 7.39 2.87
C LEU A 144 7.30 7.59 2.68
N PHE A 145 7.74 8.71 2.09
CA PHE A 145 9.17 9.00 1.95
C PHE A 145 9.84 9.19 3.32
N THR A 146 9.19 9.95 4.20
CA THR A 146 9.64 10.16 5.59
C THR A 146 9.73 8.83 6.32
N MET A 147 8.72 7.97 6.20
CA MET A 147 8.73 6.66 6.86
C MET A 147 9.79 5.73 6.28
N ARG A 148 10.04 5.72 4.95
CA ARG A 148 11.16 4.95 4.35
C ARG A 148 12.52 5.44 4.85
N ARG A 149 12.68 6.74 5.07
CA ARG A 149 13.90 7.32 5.64
C ARG A 149 14.06 6.94 7.11
N MET A 150 13.01 7.06 7.92
CA MET A 150 13.01 6.64 9.33
C MET A 150 13.23 5.14 9.48
N HIS A 151 12.63 4.31 8.62
CA HIS A 151 12.86 2.87 8.59
C HIS A 151 14.31 2.55 8.22
N ARG A 152 14.90 3.24 7.24
CA ARG A 152 16.33 3.07 6.90
C ARG A 152 17.25 3.43 8.08
N VAL A 153 16.89 4.46 8.86
CA VAL A 153 17.63 4.87 10.06
C VAL A 153 17.40 3.89 11.24
N ALA A 154 16.16 3.40 11.43
CA ALA A 154 15.82 2.42 12.46
C ALA A 154 16.37 1.00 12.16
N MET A 155 16.56 0.65 10.88
CA MET A 155 17.20 -0.59 10.44
C MET A 155 18.71 -0.62 10.68
N VAL A 156 19.31 0.49 11.15
CA VAL A 156 20.68 0.49 11.65
C VAL A 156 20.78 -0.23 13.01
N HIS A 157 19.67 -0.68 13.63
CA HIS A 157 19.75 -1.41 14.91
C HIS A 157 18.86 -2.64 15.13
N VAL A 158 18.26 -3.27 14.12
CA VAL A 158 17.64 -4.61 14.31
C VAL A 158 17.81 -5.50 13.05
N GLY A 159 18.50 -6.63 13.20
CA GLY A 159 18.18 -7.89 12.49
C GLY A 159 18.35 -7.98 10.97
N SER A 160 19.43 -7.40 10.42
CA SER A 160 20.12 -7.69 9.15
C SER A 160 19.33 -8.11 7.89
N PHE A 161 19.35 -7.20 6.90
CA PHE A 161 19.11 -7.43 5.45
C PHE A 161 19.80 -8.68 4.89
N ARG A 162 20.89 -9.13 5.53
CA ARG A 162 21.67 -10.32 5.16
C ARG A 162 20.91 -11.63 5.36
N GLU A 163 20.01 -11.74 6.33
CA GLU A 163 19.14 -12.93 6.52
C GLU A 163 17.99 -12.96 5.52
N LEU A 164 17.41 -11.80 5.23
CA LEU A 164 16.34 -11.65 4.23
C LEU A 164 16.87 -11.94 2.83
N MET A 165 18.05 -11.43 2.50
CA MET A 165 18.74 -11.75 1.24
C MET A 165 19.22 -13.21 1.21
N ALA A 166 19.66 -13.79 2.33
CA ALA A 166 20.04 -15.20 2.39
C ALA A 166 18.86 -16.16 2.17
N ARG A 167 17.62 -15.78 2.54
CA ARG A 167 16.41 -16.59 2.26
C ARG A 167 15.87 -16.38 0.84
N LEU A 168 15.97 -15.18 0.29
CA LEU A 168 15.50 -14.85 -1.07
C LEU A 168 16.47 -15.30 -2.18
N TYR A 169 17.77 -15.39 -1.90
CA TYR A 169 18.81 -15.87 -2.83
C TYR A 169 19.37 -17.26 -2.46
N GLY A 170 18.87 -17.87 -1.38
CA GLY A 170 19.39 -19.13 -0.83
C GLY A 170 19.21 -20.35 -1.74
N GLU A 171 18.12 -20.41 -2.52
CA GLU A 171 17.88 -21.53 -3.44
C GLU A 171 18.95 -21.62 -4.55
N ASP A 172 19.40 -20.48 -5.07
CA ASP A 172 20.43 -20.42 -6.12
C ASP A 172 21.85 -20.63 -5.57
N ALA A 173 22.11 -20.19 -4.33
CA ALA A 173 23.38 -20.39 -3.66
C ALA A 173 23.62 -21.87 -3.28
N GLU A 174 22.57 -22.59 -2.87
CA GLU A 174 22.65 -24.02 -2.58
C GLU A 174 22.83 -24.87 -3.85
N ALA A 175 22.19 -24.47 -4.97
CA ALA A 175 22.40 -25.10 -6.27
C ALA A 175 23.86 -24.97 -6.72
N MET A 176 24.46 -23.79 -6.62
CA MET A 176 25.89 -23.59 -6.93
C MET A 176 26.82 -24.33 -5.96
N ALA A 177 26.50 -24.40 -4.67
CA ALA A 177 27.29 -25.15 -3.69
C ALA A 177 27.22 -26.68 -3.91
N ARG A 178 26.10 -27.21 -4.42
CA ARG A 178 25.98 -28.62 -4.84
C ARG A 178 26.83 -28.92 -6.06
N VAL A 179 26.83 -28.04 -7.06
CA VAL A 179 27.68 -28.17 -8.26
C VAL A 179 29.17 -28.11 -7.90
N ALA A 180 29.59 -27.11 -7.10
CA ALA A 180 30.97 -26.96 -6.66
C ALA A 180 31.48 -28.17 -5.85
N ARG A 181 30.65 -28.76 -4.98
CA ARG A 181 30.99 -29.99 -4.24
C ARG A 181 31.13 -31.20 -5.15
N ARG A 182 30.30 -31.31 -6.20
CA ARG A 182 30.38 -32.40 -7.19
C ARG A 182 31.66 -32.33 -8.02
N THR A 183 32.08 -31.13 -8.42
CA THR A 183 33.32 -30.91 -9.18
C THR A 183 34.57 -31.19 -8.34
N ARG A 184 34.54 -30.87 -7.03
CA ARG A 184 35.65 -31.10 -6.09
C ARG A 184 35.85 -32.58 -5.72
N LEU A 185 34.80 -33.39 -5.79
CA LEU A 185 34.89 -34.85 -5.58
C LEU A 185 35.38 -35.58 -6.83
N LEU A 186 35.01 -35.10 -8.02
CA LEU A 186 35.52 -35.62 -9.29
C LEU A 186 37.02 -35.32 -9.46
N SER A 187 37.49 -34.12 -9.09
CA SER A 187 38.92 -33.80 -9.14
C SER A 187 39.77 -34.62 -8.17
N ARG A 188 39.23 -35.01 -7.01
CA ARG A 188 39.92 -35.93 -6.07
C ARG A 188 39.98 -37.38 -6.58
N ARG A 189 39.00 -37.83 -7.36
CA ARG A 189 39.06 -39.17 -8.00
C ARG A 189 40.06 -39.23 -9.16
N ILE A 190 40.22 -38.13 -9.89
CA ILE A 190 41.21 -38.04 -10.98
C ILE A 190 42.63 -37.92 -10.40
N ALA A 191 42.83 -37.15 -9.33
CA ALA A 191 44.11 -37.05 -8.64
C ALA A 191 44.59 -38.36 -8.00
N ARG A 192 43.66 -39.25 -7.59
CA ARG A 192 43.99 -40.57 -7.01
C ARG A 192 44.27 -41.65 -8.05
N LYS A 193 43.87 -41.44 -9.31
CA LYS A 193 44.08 -42.38 -10.43
C LYS A 193 45.32 -42.03 -11.28
N GLY A 194 46.05 -40.99 -10.91
CA GLY A 194 47.33 -40.58 -11.53
C GLY A 194 48.56 -40.89 -10.66
N MET A 195 48.42 -41.75 -9.65
CA MET A 195 49.50 -42.21 -8.76
C MET A 195 49.52 -43.74 -8.63
N GLU A 196 49.09 -44.44 -9.68
CA GLU A 196 49.45 -45.85 -9.95
C GLU A 196 50.18 -45.91 -11.28
#